data_AF-D3PPF0-F1
#
_entry.id   AF-D3PPF0-F1
#
_cell.length_a   1.000
_cell.length_b   1.000
_cell.length_c   1.000
_cell.angle_alpha   90.00
_cell.angle_beta   90.00
_cell.angle_gamma   90.00
#
_symmetry.space_group_name_H-M   'P 1'
#
loop_
_entity.id
_entity.type
_entity.pdbx_description
1 polymer ?
#
loop_
_entity_poly.entity_id
_entity_poly.type
_entity_poly.pdbx_seq_one_letter_code
_entity_poly.pdbx_strand_id
1 'polypeptide(L)'
;MLRKIAIALALPAALVLGGCSNPAGSSSIEDVQRNAQATLEEAGTLVGQALTAFSDVVPVSLHPQASNYSTVATVVSDSEETQVLAHLGPNDSDANGYGLGGIVTITIKCSSTGKCSSPGSAIGKPSSTNGQRVMNWYGAQGQGGRAVQTLPLGLTAGVPTAGPQIHPCFTGPLVSWRKWGNTYVFDGCQYFNPARVIAHVEGELPSDLPLQPMNLNLPALDNFKDRLKALIEVGPKKGLINNGEMALLFRRDIQVALVPYTNVPSSSSLEDYLGQPLGILYWREEGNTSLLAEAKLVREEPEYYLVLQNLTTGETIARHRVGEPSSIECPPCGTLPVSFIIEDRVDGDAMLGLTFRGLALRGIEKKDIRR
;
A
#
# COMPACT_ATOMS: atom_id res chain seq x y z
N MET A 1 39.07 -43.38 30.93
CA MET A 1 37.74 -43.75 30.37
C MET A 1 37.46 -42.75 29.25
N LEU A 2 37.67 -43.08 27.97
CA LEU A 2 36.75 -43.81 27.06
C LEU A 2 35.35 -43.16 27.08
N ARG A 3 34.66 -42.81 25.99
CA ARG A 3 34.87 -42.79 24.53
C ARG A 3 33.55 -42.21 23.95
N LYS A 4 33.62 -41.46 22.84
CA LYS A 4 32.78 -41.49 21.60
C LYS A 4 31.26 -41.76 21.77
N ILE A 5 30.37 -40.97 21.16
CA ILE A 5 30.00 -41.08 19.73
C ILE A 5 29.49 -39.72 19.20
N ALA A 6 30.00 -39.35 18.03
CA ALA A 6 29.40 -38.43 17.08
C ALA A 6 28.56 -39.23 16.06
N ILE A 7 27.44 -38.67 15.58
CA ILE A 7 26.77 -38.86 14.27
C ILE A 7 25.74 -37.71 14.25
N ALA A 8 25.96 -36.61 13.52
CA ALA A 8 25.80 -36.45 12.07
C ALA A 8 24.34 -36.56 11.60
N LEU A 9 23.70 -35.41 11.40
CA LEU A 9 22.83 -35.16 10.25
C LEU A 9 23.02 -33.70 9.84
N ALA A 10 23.90 -33.55 8.86
CA ALA A 10 24.11 -32.36 8.06
C ALA A 10 23.07 -32.35 6.92
N LEU A 11 22.57 -31.14 6.64
CA LEU A 11 22.01 -30.64 5.37
C LEU A 11 20.68 -31.21 4.81
N PRO A 12 19.92 -30.38 4.03
CA PRO A 12 20.35 -29.09 3.45
C PRO A 12 19.45 -27.91 3.88
N ALA A 13 19.96 -26.96 4.67
CA ALA A 13 20.48 -25.70 4.13
C ALA A 13 21.47 -25.89 2.96
N ALA A 14 21.22 -25.21 1.84
CA ALA A 14 21.87 -25.34 0.52
C ALA A 14 21.24 -26.36 -0.44
N LEU A 15 20.18 -25.90 -1.12
CA LEU A 15 19.92 -26.25 -2.53
C LEU A 15 19.54 -25.00 -3.33
N VAL A 16 20.26 -23.90 -3.10
CA VAL A 16 20.59 -22.90 -4.13
C VAL A 16 22.00 -22.46 -3.81
N LEU A 17 23.00 -23.11 -4.41
CA LEU A 17 24.38 -22.66 -4.65
C LEU A 17 25.21 -23.90 -5.00
N GLY A 18 25.47 -24.11 -6.28
CA GLY A 18 26.33 -25.22 -6.72
C GLY A 18 26.24 -25.60 -8.20
N GLY A 19 26.10 -24.63 -9.11
CA GLY A 19 26.29 -24.83 -10.55
C GLY A 19 26.94 -23.60 -11.14
N CYS A 20 28.27 -23.63 -11.28
CA CYS A 20 29.05 -22.61 -11.98
C CYS A 20 28.78 -22.68 -13.49
N SER A 21 27.71 -22.01 -13.89
CA SER A 21 27.69 -21.13 -15.04
C SER A 21 26.78 -20.00 -14.59
N ASN A 22 27.22 -18.74 -14.65
CA ASN A 22 26.25 -17.66 -14.61
C ASN A 22 25.49 -17.75 -15.93
N PRO A 23 24.24 -18.25 -16.00
CA PRO A 23 23.40 -17.73 -17.05
C PRO A 23 23.25 -16.25 -16.70
N ALA A 24 23.52 -15.37 -17.65
CA ALA A 24 23.10 -13.99 -17.53
C ALA A 24 21.61 -13.98 -17.12
N GLY A 25 21.28 -13.65 -15.87
CA GLY A 25 19.89 -13.38 -15.47
C GLY A 25 19.26 -14.11 -14.26
N SER A 26 19.94 -14.96 -13.48
CA SER A 26 19.30 -15.51 -12.26
C SER A 26 19.21 -14.43 -11.17
N SER A 27 17.99 -13.98 -10.86
CA SER A 27 17.74 -12.98 -9.82
C SER A 27 17.64 -13.65 -8.45
N SER A 28 18.24 -13.04 -7.41
CA SER A 28 18.16 -13.53 -6.02
C SER A 28 17.09 -12.78 -5.21
N ILE A 29 16.66 -13.36 -4.08
CA ILE A 29 15.73 -12.65 -3.17
C ILE A 29 16.39 -11.40 -2.57
N GLU A 30 17.71 -11.42 -2.37
CA GLU A 30 18.50 -10.29 -1.92
C GLU A 30 18.52 -9.15 -2.95
N ASP A 31 18.58 -9.48 -4.25
CA ASP A 31 18.47 -8.48 -5.31
C ASP A 31 17.06 -7.85 -5.34
N VAL A 32 16.01 -8.65 -5.14
CA VAL A 32 14.63 -8.15 -5.03
C VAL A 32 14.52 -7.17 -3.85
N GLN A 33 15.04 -7.54 -2.67
CA GLN A 33 15.09 -6.67 -1.49
C GLN A 33 15.83 -5.35 -1.74
N ARG A 34 16.99 -5.42 -2.40
CA ARG A 34 17.80 -4.23 -2.71
C ARG A 34 17.05 -3.26 -3.61
N ASN A 35 16.33 -3.76 -4.62
CA ASN A 35 15.55 -2.92 -5.53
C ASN A 35 14.29 -2.34 -4.86
N ALA A 36 13.62 -3.09 -3.98
CA ALA A 36 12.51 -2.55 -3.19
C ALA A 36 12.97 -1.39 -2.29
N GLN A 37 14.13 -1.53 -1.65
CA GLN A 37 14.73 -0.47 -0.84
C GLN A 37 15.15 0.75 -1.68
N ALA A 38 15.81 0.53 -2.82
CA ALA A 38 16.18 1.61 -3.73
C ALA A 38 14.95 2.37 -4.25
N THR A 39 13.84 1.66 -4.52
CA THR A 39 12.56 2.28 -4.92
C THR A 39 12.04 3.24 -3.85
N LEU A 40 12.13 2.87 -2.57
CA LEU A 40 11.72 3.74 -1.47
C LEU A 40 12.61 4.98 -1.32
N GLU A 41 13.92 4.84 -1.54
CA GLU A 41 14.87 5.96 -1.49
C GLU A 41 14.63 6.95 -2.65
N GLU A 42 14.39 6.44 -3.86
CA GLU A 42 14.01 7.24 -5.02
C GLU A 42 12.66 7.95 -4.79
N ALA A 43 11.67 7.24 -4.22
CA ALA A 43 10.38 7.82 -3.85
C ALA A 43 10.51 8.94 -2.80
N GLY A 44 11.37 8.77 -1.80
CA GLY A 44 11.70 9.82 -0.82
C GLY A 44 12.30 11.07 -1.50
N THR A 45 13.13 10.88 -2.52
CA THR A 45 13.69 11.98 -3.31
C THR A 45 12.60 12.72 -4.10
N LEU A 46 11.66 11.99 -4.70
CA LEU A 46 10.48 12.57 -5.38
C LEU A 46 9.62 13.39 -4.40
N VAL A 47 9.39 12.88 -3.20
CA VAL A 47 8.67 13.61 -2.14
C VAL A 47 9.40 14.91 -1.79
N GLY A 48 10.73 14.88 -1.60
CA GLY A 48 11.54 16.07 -1.34
C GLY A 48 11.48 17.13 -2.46
N GLN A 49 11.45 16.69 -3.72
CA GLN A 49 11.25 17.58 -4.86
C GLN A 49 9.86 18.21 -4.87
N ALA A 50 8.81 17.43 -4.59
CA ALA A 50 7.44 17.93 -4.52
C ALA A 50 7.33 18.99 -3.42
N LEU A 51 7.84 18.70 -2.22
CA LEU A 51 7.89 19.66 -1.12
C LEU A 51 8.55 20.99 -1.51
N THR A 52 9.65 20.92 -2.25
CA THR A 52 10.35 22.12 -2.74
C THR A 52 9.48 22.90 -3.72
N ALA A 53 8.85 22.20 -4.68
CA ALA A 53 8.00 22.79 -5.71
C ALA A 53 6.70 23.41 -5.17
N PHE A 54 6.27 23.01 -3.98
CA PHE A 54 5.08 23.50 -3.29
C PHE A 54 5.38 24.28 -2.00
N SER A 55 6.61 24.77 -1.84
CA SER A 55 7.05 25.52 -0.65
C SER A 55 6.22 26.78 -0.34
N ASP A 56 5.53 27.33 -1.33
CA ASP A 56 4.57 28.43 -1.21
C ASP A 56 3.25 28.04 -0.52
N VAL A 57 2.89 26.75 -0.54
CA VAL A 57 1.62 26.22 0.02
C VAL A 57 1.86 25.42 1.29
N VAL A 58 2.97 24.69 1.35
CA VAL A 58 3.33 23.87 2.52
C VAL A 58 3.65 24.82 3.69
N PRO A 59 2.94 24.72 4.83
CA PRO A 59 3.23 25.55 6.00
C PRO A 59 4.69 25.43 6.45
N VAL A 60 5.31 26.56 6.83
CA VAL A 60 6.68 26.59 7.40
C VAL A 60 6.80 25.66 8.62
N SER A 61 5.74 25.55 9.42
CA SER A 61 5.67 24.65 10.58
C SER A 61 5.76 23.16 10.24
N LEU A 62 5.45 22.78 8.99
CA LEU A 62 5.51 21.41 8.49
C LEU A 62 6.76 21.17 7.62
N HIS A 63 7.64 22.17 7.49
CA HIS A 63 8.93 21.94 6.85
C HIS A 63 9.74 20.95 7.70
N PRO A 64 10.63 20.13 7.10
CA PRO A 64 11.31 19.00 7.75
C PRO A 64 12.30 19.35 8.89
N GLN A 65 12.17 20.51 9.54
CA GLN A 65 13.08 20.99 10.58
C GLN A 65 12.86 20.35 11.96
N ALA A 66 11.79 19.56 12.16
CA ALA A 66 11.58 18.81 13.39
C ALA A 66 11.71 17.30 13.16
N SER A 67 12.48 16.63 14.03
CA SER A 67 12.74 15.18 14.07
C SER A 67 11.49 14.29 14.19
N ASN A 68 10.30 14.89 14.31
CA ASN A 68 9.05 14.21 14.63
C ASN A 68 8.10 14.14 13.42
N TYR A 69 8.48 14.74 12.27
CA TYR A 69 7.74 14.62 11.02
C TYR A 69 8.23 13.41 10.24
N SER A 70 7.37 12.42 10.13
CA SER A 70 7.62 11.21 9.36
C SER A 70 7.27 11.47 7.89
N THR A 71 8.22 11.97 7.09
CA THR A 71 8.13 11.94 5.61
C THR A 71 8.31 10.50 5.13
N VAL A 72 7.37 9.62 5.47
CA VAL A 72 7.39 8.23 4.98
C VAL A 72 6.70 8.23 3.63
N ALA A 73 7.51 8.07 2.58
CA ALA A 73 6.99 7.76 1.26
C ALA A 73 6.40 6.34 1.27
N THR A 74 5.18 6.22 0.76
CA THR A 74 4.54 4.96 0.44
C THR A 74 4.41 4.87 -1.07
N VAL A 75 5.01 3.86 -1.69
CA VAL A 75 4.88 3.57 -3.12
C VAL A 75 3.80 2.52 -3.28
N VAL A 76 2.77 2.83 -4.05
CA VAL A 76 1.73 1.88 -4.42
C VAL A 76 1.71 1.76 -5.93
N SER A 77 1.65 0.54 -6.45
CA SER A 77 1.64 0.29 -7.89
C SER A 77 0.75 -0.89 -8.22
N ASP A 78 0.03 -0.78 -9.32
CA ASP A 78 -0.75 -1.87 -9.90
C ASP A 78 -0.53 -1.92 -11.43
N SER A 79 -1.41 -2.61 -12.16
CA SER A 79 -1.32 -2.71 -13.62
C SER A 79 -1.65 -1.39 -14.34
N GLU A 80 -2.37 -0.48 -13.69
CA GLU A 80 -2.85 0.77 -14.30
C GLU A 80 -1.92 1.94 -13.99
N GLU A 81 -1.52 2.08 -12.74
CA GLU A 81 -0.73 3.24 -12.30
C GLU A 81 0.28 2.93 -11.20
N THR A 82 1.22 3.86 -11.03
CA THR A 82 2.10 3.92 -9.86
C THR A 82 1.91 5.26 -9.19
N GLN A 83 1.68 5.26 -7.88
CA GLN A 83 1.59 6.45 -7.08
C GLN A 83 2.64 6.44 -5.96
N VAL A 84 3.28 7.58 -5.75
CA VAL A 84 4.04 7.86 -4.53
C VAL A 84 3.19 8.76 -3.66
N LEU A 85 2.93 8.29 -2.45
CA LEU A 85 2.06 8.90 -1.47
C LEU A 85 2.90 9.32 -0.28
N ALA A 86 2.71 10.53 0.21
CA ALA A 86 3.35 10.98 1.44
C ALA A 86 2.39 11.80 2.29
N HIS A 87 2.50 11.61 3.59
CA HIS A 87 1.79 12.37 4.61
C HIS A 87 2.78 13.25 5.35
N LEU A 88 2.43 14.53 5.52
CA LEU A 88 3.14 15.47 6.38
C LEU A 88 2.17 15.96 7.45
N GLY A 89 2.43 15.58 8.67
CA GLY A 89 1.64 15.98 9.82
C GLY A 89 2.30 15.41 11.07
N PRO A 90 1.99 15.95 12.26
CA PRO A 90 2.38 15.28 13.49
C PRO A 90 1.76 13.87 13.49
N ASN A 91 2.57 12.85 13.76
CA ASN A 91 2.05 11.48 13.97
C ASN A 91 1.14 11.41 15.21
N ASP A 92 1.36 12.32 16.16
CA ASP A 92 0.50 12.52 17.30
C ASP A 92 -0.69 13.35 16.85
N SER A 93 -1.84 12.70 16.63
CA SER A 93 -3.10 13.43 16.62
C SER A 93 -3.18 14.18 17.94
N ASP A 94 -3.47 15.47 17.90
CA ASP A 94 -4.01 16.11 19.09
C ASP A 94 -5.21 15.27 19.54
N ALA A 95 -5.11 14.63 20.71
CA ALA A 95 -6.11 13.77 21.36
C ALA A 95 -7.48 14.45 21.58
N ASN A 96 -7.63 15.69 21.10
CA ASN A 96 -8.83 16.50 21.12
C ASN A 96 -9.70 16.35 19.86
N GLY A 97 -9.32 15.54 18.86
CA GLY A 97 -10.21 15.21 17.72
C GLY A 97 -10.50 16.38 16.77
N TYR A 98 -9.76 17.48 16.87
CA TYR A 98 -9.88 18.65 16.01
C TYR A 98 -8.57 18.90 15.26
N GLY A 99 -8.40 18.37 14.03
CA GLY A 99 -7.42 19.01 13.15
C GLY A 99 -6.82 18.18 12.05
N LEU A 100 -7.60 17.84 11.01
CA LEU A 100 -7.00 17.65 9.69
C LEU A 100 -6.22 18.92 9.25
N GLY A 101 -6.51 20.12 9.80
CA GLY A 101 -5.96 21.40 9.33
C GLY A 101 -4.42 21.56 9.35
N GLY A 102 -3.69 20.66 10.00
CA GLY A 102 -2.22 20.57 9.96
C GLY A 102 -1.67 19.43 9.11
N ILE A 103 -2.53 18.59 8.53
CA ILE A 103 -2.15 17.48 7.67
C ILE A 103 -1.97 18.01 6.25
N VAL A 104 -0.91 17.60 5.59
CA VAL A 104 -0.67 17.84 4.18
C VAL A 104 -0.39 16.50 3.54
N THR A 105 -1.07 16.21 2.45
CA THR A 105 -0.87 14.97 1.70
C THR A 105 -0.26 15.28 0.35
N ILE A 106 0.66 14.43 -0.10
CA ILE A 106 1.33 14.54 -1.39
C ILE A 106 0.99 13.29 -2.18
N THR A 107 0.55 13.51 -3.41
CA THR A 107 0.32 12.46 -4.40
C THR A 107 1.16 12.75 -5.63
N ILE A 108 1.99 11.78 -6.02
CA ILE A 108 2.82 11.84 -7.23
C ILE A 108 2.41 10.68 -8.13
N LYS A 109 1.91 10.98 -9.33
CA LYS A 109 1.47 9.98 -10.31
C LYS A 109 2.56 9.68 -11.34
N CYS A 110 2.76 8.39 -11.59
CA CYS A 110 3.68 7.82 -12.55
C CYS A 110 2.97 6.71 -13.36
N SER A 111 3.57 6.29 -14.48
CA SER A 111 3.06 5.11 -15.21
C SER A 111 3.09 3.86 -14.33
N SER A 112 2.33 2.82 -14.68
CA SER A 112 2.41 1.53 -14.00
C SER A 112 3.80 0.89 -14.04
N THR A 113 4.70 1.30 -14.93
CA THR A 113 6.11 0.85 -14.96
C THR A 113 7.02 1.72 -14.09
N GLY A 114 6.50 2.72 -13.37
CA GLY A 114 7.34 3.69 -12.66
C GLY A 114 8.18 4.59 -13.58
N LYS A 115 7.97 4.52 -14.90
CA LYS A 115 8.56 5.46 -15.87
C LYS A 115 7.69 6.69 -15.93
N CYS A 116 8.23 7.78 -15.42
CA CYS A 116 7.55 9.03 -15.29
C CYS A 116 8.18 10.04 -16.27
N SER A 117 7.85 9.93 -17.56
CA SER A 117 8.31 10.93 -18.55
C SER A 117 7.74 12.33 -18.29
N SER A 118 6.58 12.39 -17.61
CA SER A 118 5.98 13.60 -17.04
C SER A 118 5.29 13.23 -15.71
N PRO A 119 6.04 12.93 -14.63
CA PRO A 119 5.44 12.67 -13.32
C PRO A 119 4.72 13.94 -12.88
N GLY A 120 3.48 13.77 -12.44
CA GLY A 120 2.67 14.88 -11.96
C GLY A 120 2.51 14.78 -10.45
N SER A 121 2.79 15.87 -9.74
CA SER A 121 2.57 15.96 -8.30
C SER A 121 1.44 16.93 -7.96
N ALA A 122 0.72 16.62 -6.89
CA ALA A 122 -0.25 17.50 -6.27
C ALA A 122 -0.14 17.41 -4.74
N ILE A 123 -0.50 18.50 -4.07
CA ILE A 123 -0.60 18.57 -2.62
C ILE A 123 -2.04 18.81 -2.20
N GLY A 124 -2.57 17.95 -1.35
CA GLY A 124 -3.85 18.12 -0.69
C GLY A 124 -3.66 18.75 0.69
N LYS A 125 -4.37 19.84 0.96
CA LYS A 125 -4.48 20.43 2.29
C LYS A 125 -5.94 20.57 2.70
N PRO A 126 -6.38 19.82 3.73
CA PRO A 126 -7.71 19.97 4.29
C PRO A 126 -7.86 21.36 4.95
N SER A 127 -9.03 21.97 4.76
CA SER A 127 -9.39 23.25 5.39
C SER A 127 -10.88 23.28 5.76
N SER A 128 -11.35 24.45 6.22
CA SER A 128 -12.77 24.72 6.32
C SER A 128 -13.13 25.98 5.53
N THR A 129 -14.17 25.87 4.72
CA THR A 129 -14.74 26.98 3.92
C THR A 129 -16.22 27.06 4.24
N ASN A 130 -16.69 28.23 4.69
CA ASN A 130 -18.11 28.46 5.04
C ASN A 130 -18.70 27.41 6.01
N GLY A 131 -17.91 26.91 6.96
CA GLY A 131 -18.33 25.89 7.92
C GLY A 131 -18.36 24.45 7.37
N GLN A 132 -18.10 24.24 6.08
CA GLN A 132 -17.91 22.91 5.48
C GLN A 132 -16.42 22.53 5.51
N ARG A 133 -16.15 21.23 5.63
CA ARG A 133 -14.79 20.66 5.54
C ARG A 133 -14.50 20.33 4.08
N VAL A 134 -13.32 20.74 3.60
CA VAL A 134 -12.93 20.61 2.20
C VAL A 134 -11.46 20.18 2.11
N MET A 135 -11.10 19.53 1.01
CA MET A 135 -9.71 19.34 0.59
C MET A 135 -9.37 20.38 -0.47
N ASN A 136 -8.32 21.18 -0.23
CA ASN A 136 -7.76 22.03 -1.28
C ASN A 136 -6.60 21.28 -1.92
N TRP A 137 -6.77 20.92 -3.18
CA TRP A 137 -5.74 20.33 -4.00
C TRP A 137 -5.01 21.41 -4.77
N TYR A 138 -3.69 21.39 -4.64
CA TYR A 138 -2.77 22.32 -5.26
C TYR A 138 -1.97 21.57 -6.33
N GLY A 139 -2.04 22.05 -7.56
CA GLY A 139 -1.38 21.49 -8.73
C GLY A 139 -0.25 22.39 -9.25
N ALA A 140 -0.04 22.38 -10.56
CA ALA A 140 1.01 23.12 -11.25
C ALA A 140 0.95 24.63 -11.01
N GLN A 141 2.12 25.26 -10.97
CA GLN A 141 2.25 26.71 -10.99
C GLN A 141 2.35 27.23 -12.43
N GLY A 142 1.47 28.17 -12.80
CA GLY A 142 1.45 28.84 -14.09
C GLY A 142 1.56 30.36 -13.98
N GLN A 143 1.39 31.07 -15.11
CA GLN A 143 1.48 32.53 -15.16
C GLN A 143 0.41 33.25 -14.31
N GLY A 144 -0.73 32.61 -14.07
CA GLY A 144 -1.83 33.13 -13.23
C GLY A 144 -1.74 32.72 -11.75
N GLY A 145 -0.64 32.09 -11.33
CA GLY A 145 -0.50 31.49 -10.01
C GLY A 145 -0.69 29.98 -10.03
N ARG A 146 -0.92 29.40 -8.85
CA ARG A 146 -1.05 27.96 -8.67
C ARG A 146 -2.45 27.48 -9.04
N ALA A 147 -2.55 26.36 -9.75
CA ALA A 147 -3.81 25.67 -9.96
C ALA A 147 -4.33 25.15 -8.62
N VAL A 148 -5.55 25.50 -8.25
CA VAL A 148 -6.20 25.06 -7.01
C VAL A 148 -7.59 24.54 -7.31
N GLN A 149 -7.93 23.40 -6.75
CA GLN A 149 -9.29 22.90 -6.70
C GLN A 149 -9.69 22.59 -5.28
N THR A 150 -10.89 23.02 -4.89
CA THR A 150 -11.46 22.77 -3.58
C THR A 150 -12.60 21.79 -3.72
N LEU A 151 -12.43 20.59 -3.18
CA LEU A 151 -13.46 19.56 -3.19
C LEU A 151 -14.02 19.38 -1.77
N PRO A 152 -15.35 19.17 -1.63
CA PRO A 152 -15.90 18.77 -0.35
C PRO A 152 -15.27 17.44 0.07
N LEU A 153 -14.98 17.31 1.35
CA LEU A 153 -14.58 16.03 1.90
C LEU A 153 -15.80 15.10 1.92
N GLY A 154 -15.71 13.97 1.21
CA GLY A 154 -16.77 12.96 1.16
C GLY A 154 -17.00 12.34 2.53
N LEU A 155 -18.27 12.15 2.93
CA LEU A 155 -18.66 11.53 4.19
C LEU A 155 -19.32 10.17 3.92
N THR A 156 -18.56 9.09 4.02
CA THR A 156 -19.01 7.77 3.53
C THR A 156 -19.67 6.92 4.62
N ALA A 157 -19.45 7.23 5.91
CA ALA A 157 -20.15 6.59 7.02
C ALA A 157 -20.13 7.51 8.24
N GLY A 158 -21.28 7.77 8.86
CA GLY A 158 -21.36 8.51 10.12
C GLY A 158 -22.04 7.66 11.19
N VAL A 159 -21.34 7.34 12.27
CA VAL A 159 -21.93 6.58 13.39
C VAL A 159 -22.07 7.45 14.64
N PRO A 160 -23.28 7.52 15.24
CA PRO A 160 -23.48 8.21 16.52
C PRO A 160 -22.69 7.55 17.65
N THR A 161 -22.05 8.33 18.52
CA THR A 161 -21.30 7.80 19.68
C THR A 161 -22.17 7.05 20.72
N ALA A 162 -23.50 7.15 20.62
CA ALA A 162 -24.45 6.56 21.55
C ALA A 162 -25.26 5.45 20.84
N GLY A 163 -24.62 4.31 20.58
CA GLY A 163 -25.24 3.15 19.95
C GLY A 163 -24.33 1.92 20.02
N PRO A 164 -24.84 0.71 19.71
CA PRO A 164 -23.99 -0.48 19.59
C PRO A 164 -22.86 -0.19 18.59
N GLN A 165 -21.63 -0.53 18.96
CA GLN A 165 -20.41 -0.24 18.19
C GLN A 165 -20.43 -0.91 16.81
N ILE A 166 -21.04 -0.27 15.84
CA ILE A 166 -20.88 -0.58 14.42
C ILE A 166 -19.85 0.43 13.92
N HIS A 167 -18.63 -0.02 13.65
CA HIS A 167 -17.49 0.89 13.45
C HIS A 167 -17.41 1.41 12.01
N PRO A 168 -17.40 2.74 11.77
CA PRO A 168 -16.80 3.26 10.56
C PRO A 168 -15.27 3.12 10.67
N CYS A 169 -14.67 3.39 11.83
CA CYS A 169 -13.21 3.30 12.03
C CYS A 169 -12.93 2.45 13.26
N PHE A 170 -12.47 1.21 13.08
CA PHE A 170 -12.49 0.17 14.12
C PHE A 170 -11.78 0.50 15.44
N THR A 171 -10.93 1.55 15.51
CA THR A 171 -10.13 1.85 16.73
C THR A 171 -9.69 3.31 16.91
N GLY A 172 -10.28 4.31 16.24
CA GLY A 172 -9.93 5.73 16.48
C GLY A 172 -9.81 6.57 15.21
N PRO A 173 -9.28 7.81 15.30
CA PRO A 173 -8.93 8.59 14.12
C PRO A 173 -7.90 7.83 13.28
N LEU A 174 -8.09 7.80 11.97
CA LEU A 174 -7.29 7.06 11.00
C LEU A 174 -6.80 8.02 9.92
N VAL A 175 -5.66 7.71 9.31
CA VAL A 175 -5.17 8.31 8.07
C VAL A 175 -4.75 7.16 7.15
N SER A 176 -5.41 7.02 6.01
CA SER A 176 -5.26 5.87 5.12
C SER A 176 -5.21 6.30 3.65
N TRP A 177 -4.78 5.34 2.83
CA TRP A 177 -4.80 5.43 1.38
C TRP A 177 -5.59 4.26 0.83
N ARG A 178 -6.68 4.58 0.14
CA ARG A 178 -7.58 3.60 -0.46
C ARG A 178 -7.69 3.82 -1.96
N LYS A 179 -7.65 2.75 -2.75
CA LYS A 179 -7.94 2.83 -4.19
C LYS A 179 -9.45 2.93 -4.42
N TRP A 180 -9.88 3.92 -5.20
CA TRP A 180 -11.23 4.06 -5.73
C TRP A 180 -11.17 4.29 -7.24
N GLY A 181 -11.65 3.32 -8.02
CA GLY A 181 -11.49 3.38 -9.47
C GLY A 181 -10.00 3.45 -9.83
N ASN A 182 -9.59 4.50 -10.55
CA ASN A 182 -8.22 4.69 -11.03
C ASN A 182 -7.42 5.70 -10.18
N THR A 183 -7.85 5.97 -8.95
CA THR A 183 -7.17 6.92 -8.07
C THR A 183 -7.01 6.35 -6.67
N TYR A 184 -5.90 6.67 -6.02
CA TYR A 184 -5.77 6.51 -4.58
C TYR A 184 -6.27 7.80 -3.92
N VAL A 185 -7.14 7.60 -2.94
CA VAL A 185 -7.84 8.63 -2.21
C VAL A 185 -7.24 8.68 -0.81
N PHE A 186 -6.98 9.90 -0.33
CA PHE A 186 -6.73 10.11 1.09
C PHE A 186 -8.04 9.82 1.81
N ASP A 187 -8.03 8.84 2.71
CA ASP A 187 -9.16 8.48 3.56
C ASP A 187 -8.74 8.73 5.01
N GLY A 188 -9.56 9.44 5.78
CA GLY A 188 -9.25 9.74 7.17
C GLY A 188 -10.50 9.72 8.02
N CYS A 189 -10.35 9.48 9.33
CA CYS A 189 -11.49 9.49 10.24
C CYS A 189 -11.49 10.75 11.11
N GLN A 190 -12.62 11.47 11.13
CA GLN A 190 -12.77 12.70 11.90
C GLN A 190 -13.97 12.65 12.85
N TYR A 191 -13.80 13.27 14.03
CA TYR A 191 -14.89 13.60 14.94
C TYR A 191 -15.63 14.87 14.51
N PHE A 192 -16.95 14.78 14.37
CA PHE A 192 -17.83 15.89 14.02
C PHE A 192 -18.69 16.33 15.22
N ASN A 193 -18.32 17.46 15.82
CA ASN A 193 -19.10 18.18 16.84
C ASN A 193 -20.01 19.22 16.12
N PRO A 194 -21.32 19.35 16.43
CA PRO A 194 -22.09 18.86 17.60
C PRO A 194 -22.80 17.51 17.46
N ALA A 195 -22.71 16.86 16.30
CA ALA A 195 -23.44 15.62 16.05
C ALA A 195 -22.90 14.41 16.85
N ARG A 196 -21.71 14.51 17.45
CA ARG A 196 -20.99 13.38 18.08
C ARG A 196 -20.92 12.17 17.15
N VAL A 197 -20.52 12.43 15.90
CA VAL A 197 -20.38 11.42 14.87
C VAL A 197 -18.90 11.28 14.53
N ILE A 198 -18.41 10.05 14.38
CA ILE A 198 -17.14 9.77 13.70
C ILE A 198 -17.49 9.44 12.25
N ALA A 199 -16.82 10.10 11.31
CA ALA A 199 -17.01 9.81 9.89
C ALA A 199 -15.70 9.68 9.11
N HIS A 200 -15.75 8.82 8.09
CA HIS A 200 -14.75 8.77 7.04
C HIS A 200 -14.81 10.05 6.21
N VAL A 201 -13.64 10.54 5.90
CA VAL A 201 -13.37 11.78 5.21
C VAL A 201 -12.47 11.42 4.03
N GLU A 202 -13.05 11.49 2.85
CA GLU A 202 -12.36 11.14 1.61
C GLU A 202 -12.02 12.40 0.82
N GLY A 203 -10.77 12.47 0.33
CA GLY A 203 -10.29 13.51 -0.58
C GLY A 203 -9.63 12.86 -1.79
N GLU A 204 -10.36 12.72 -2.89
CA GLU A 204 -9.81 12.23 -4.15
C GLU A 204 -9.01 13.34 -4.84
N LEU A 205 -7.88 13.00 -5.47
CA LEU A 205 -7.14 13.92 -6.35
C LEU A 205 -7.98 14.20 -7.61
N PRO A 206 -8.43 15.46 -7.84
CA PRO A 206 -9.23 15.77 -9.01
C PRO A 206 -8.54 15.38 -10.32
N SER A 207 -9.30 14.76 -11.22
CA SER A 207 -8.80 14.22 -12.49
C SER A 207 -8.39 15.30 -13.49
N ASP A 208 -8.96 16.49 -13.37
CA ASP A 208 -8.72 17.65 -14.24
C ASP A 208 -7.75 18.67 -13.64
N LEU A 209 -7.24 18.45 -12.43
CA LEU A 209 -6.22 19.31 -11.83
C LEU A 209 -4.90 19.18 -12.58
N PRO A 210 -4.37 20.26 -13.19
CA PRO A 210 -3.06 20.23 -13.82
C PRO A 210 -2.00 19.92 -12.77
N LEU A 211 -1.29 18.79 -12.91
CA LEU A 211 -0.28 18.36 -11.94
C LEU A 211 1.04 19.10 -12.15
N GLN A 212 1.75 19.37 -11.05
CA GLN A 212 3.08 19.98 -11.09
C GLN A 212 4.08 18.97 -11.68
N PRO A 213 4.72 19.27 -12.83
CA PRO A 213 5.70 18.38 -13.43
C PRO A 213 6.90 18.14 -12.52
N MET A 214 7.42 16.92 -12.55
CA MET A 214 8.54 16.44 -11.76
C MET A 214 9.66 15.93 -12.67
N ASN A 215 10.90 15.89 -12.18
CA ASN A 215 12.08 15.64 -13.02
C ASN A 215 12.73 14.26 -12.81
N LEU A 216 12.07 13.32 -12.13
CA LEU A 216 12.63 12.01 -11.78
C LEU A 216 11.68 10.84 -12.08
N ASN A 217 12.27 9.67 -12.31
CA ASN A 217 11.62 8.38 -12.50
C ASN A 217 11.82 7.48 -11.27
N LEU A 218 11.12 6.34 -11.25
CA LEU A 218 11.36 5.22 -10.32
C LEU A 218 11.97 4.00 -11.05
N PRO A 219 13.16 4.09 -11.67
CA PRO A 219 13.74 2.96 -12.40
C PRO A 219 13.98 1.73 -11.51
N ALA A 220 14.19 1.90 -10.21
CA ALA A 220 14.31 0.79 -9.28
C ALA A 220 13.03 -0.06 -9.18
N LEU A 221 11.86 0.52 -9.46
CA LEU A 221 10.59 -0.21 -9.45
C LEU A 221 10.52 -1.22 -10.60
N ASP A 222 10.89 -0.81 -11.82
CA ASP A 222 10.96 -1.73 -12.97
C ASP A 222 11.95 -2.85 -12.71
N ASN A 223 13.14 -2.50 -12.19
CA ASN A 223 14.13 -3.50 -11.79
C ASN A 223 13.56 -4.46 -10.73
N PHE A 224 12.86 -3.96 -9.71
CA PHE A 224 12.17 -4.82 -8.74
C PHE A 224 11.22 -5.80 -9.44
N LYS A 225 10.33 -5.28 -10.30
CA LYS A 225 9.32 -6.08 -11.01
C LYS A 225 9.99 -7.17 -11.84
N ASP A 226 11.03 -6.83 -12.59
CA ASP A 226 11.76 -7.76 -13.45
C ASP A 226 12.51 -8.83 -12.64
N ARG A 227 13.15 -8.43 -11.52
CA ARG A 227 13.86 -9.37 -10.63
C ARG A 227 12.91 -10.32 -9.93
N LEU A 228 11.79 -9.82 -9.44
CA LEU A 228 10.77 -10.65 -8.80
C LEU A 228 10.17 -11.66 -9.79
N LYS A 229 9.85 -11.21 -11.01
CA LYS A 229 9.37 -12.11 -12.08
C LYS A 229 10.40 -13.17 -12.42
N ALA A 230 11.66 -12.77 -12.63
CA ALA A 230 12.74 -13.72 -12.92
C ALA A 230 12.93 -14.76 -11.81
N LEU A 231 12.78 -14.37 -10.53
CA LEU A 231 12.84 -15.28 -9.39
C LEU A 231 11.67 -16.27 -9.38
N ILE A 232 10.46 -15.82 -9.72
CA ILE A 232 9.28 -16.68 -9.78
C ILE A 232 9.32 -17.65 -10.98
N GLU A 233 9.78 -17.19 -12.14
CA GLU A 233 9.83 -17.95 -13.40
C GLU A 233 10.85 -19.09 -13.41
N VAL A 234 11.75 -19.13 -12.42
CA VAL A 234 12.65 -20.28 -12.18
C VAL A 234 12.13 -21.22 -11.07
N GLY A 235 11.04 -20.85 -10.40
CA GLY A 235 10.47 -21.58 -9.27
C GLY A 235 9.44 -22.66 -9.64
N PRO A 236 8.88 -23.36 -8.63
CA PRO A 236 7.97 -24.50 -8.83
C PRO A 236 6.60 -24.12 -9.44
N LYS A 237 6.26 -22.83 -9.45
CA LYS A 237 4.98 -22.29 -9.93
C LYS A 237 5.12 -21.51 -11.25
N LYS A 238 6.18 -21.80 -12.00
CA LYS A 238 6.45 -21.25 -13.33
C LYS A 238 5.24 -21.38 -14.26
N GLY A 239 4.96 -20.34 -15.04
CA GLY A 239 3.89 -20.35 -16.06
C GLY A 239 2.47 -20.21 -15.51
N LEU A 240 2.30 -20.15 -14.18
CA LEU A 240 1.00 -19.89 -13.56
C LEU A 240 0.76 -18.42 -13.26
N ILE A 241 1.77 -17.55 -13.41
CA ILE A 241 1.66 -16.13 -13.04
C ILE A 241 1.15 -15.24 -14.17
N ASN A 242 0.31 -14.27 -13.83
CA ASN A 242 -0.08 -13.21 -14.75
C ASN A 242 0.99 -12.10 -14.75
N ASN A 243 1.92 -12.17 -15.71
CA ASN A 243 3.01 -11.20 -15.82
C ASN A 243 2.55 -9.75 -16.10
N GLY A 244 1.31 -9.54 -16.53
CA GLY A 244 0.73 -8.22 -16.76
C GLY A 244 0.09 -7.57 -15.54
N GLU A 245 -0.15 -8.33 -14.46
CA GLU A 245 -0.79 -7.84 -13.24
C GLU A 245 0.15 -8.03 -12.06
N MET A 246 0.51 -6.95 -11.36
CA MET A 246 1.28 -7.03 -10.13
C MET A 246 0.87 -5.86 -9.24
N ALA A 247 0.42 -6.17 -8.02
CA ALA A 247 0.14 -5.17 -7.01
C ALA A 247 1.35 -5.01 -6.09
N LEU A 248 1.71 -3.79 -5.75
CA LEU A 248 2.85 -3.45 -4.90
C LEU A 248 2.44 -2.44 -3.85
N LEU A 249 2.96 -2.61 -2.64
CA LEU A 249 2.99 -1.59 -1.61
C LEU A 249 4.34 -1.61 -0.92
N PHE A 250 5.11 -0.55 -1.10
CA PHE A 250 6.37 -0.35 -0.40
C PHE A 250 6.27 0.82 0.53
N ARG A 251 6.68 0.59 1.76
CA ARG A 251 6.86 1.57 2.82
C ARG A 251 8.11 1.19 3.59
N ARG A 252 8.64 2.12 4.38
CA ARG A 252 9.83 1.88 5.21
C ARG A 252 9.72 0.62 6.07
N ASP A 253 8.57 0.40 6.68
CA ASP A 253 8.33 -0.68 7.65
C ASP A 253 7.84 -1.98 7.00
N ILE A 254 7.33 -1.91 5.77
CA ILE A 254 6.77 -3.07 5.07
C ILE A 254 6.90 -2.96 3.54
N GLN A 255 7.30 -4.05 2.89
CA GLN A 255 7.39 -4.17 1.45
C GLN A 255 6.64 -5.43 1.01
N VAL A 256 5.56 -5.27 0.26
CA VAL A 256 4.73 -6.36 -0.22
C VAL A 256 4.48 -6.26 -1.72
N ALA A 257 4.46 -7.42 -2.38
CA ALA A 257 4.09 -7.55 -3.77
C ALA A 257 3.25 -8.81 -3.98
N LEU A 258 2.14 -8.70 -4.70
CA LEU A 258 1.33 -9.84 -5.11
C LEU A 258 1.37 -9.96 -6.63
N VAL A 259 1.80 -11.14 -7.08
CA VAL A 259 1.72 -11.56 -8.48
C VAL A 259 0.59 -12.59 -8.58
N PRO A 260 -0.59 -12.22 -9.12
CA PRO A 260 -1.73 -13.11 -9.20
C PRO A 260 -1.49 -14.23 -10.20
N TYR A 261 -2.17 -15.36 -10.00
CA TYR A 261 -2.16 -16.42 -11.00
C TYR A 261 -3.06 -16.14 -12.20
N THR A 262 -2.76 -16.73 -13.35
CA THR A 262 -3.52 -16.60 -14.60
C THR A 262 -4.89 -17.26 -14.51
N ASN A 263 -5.01 -18.34 -13.73
CA ASN A 263 -6.21 -19.16 -13.61
C ASN A 263 -7.13 -18.74 -12.46
N VAL A 264 -6.83 -17.64 -11.74
CA VAL A 264 -7.77 -17.13 -10.75
C VAL A 264 -9.01 -16.62 -11.50
N PRO A 265 -10.24 -16.96 -11.08
CA PRO A 265 -11.44 -16.48 -11.76
C PRO A 265 -11.53 -14.95 -11.70
N SER A 266 -12.11 -14.36 -12.75
CA SER A 266 -12.53 -12.95 -12.76
C SER A 266 -13.98 -12.90 -12.27
N SER A 267 -14.18 -13.07 -10.97
CA SER A 267 -15.50 -13.10 -10.34
C SER A 267 -15.62 -12.05 -9.25
N SER A 268 -16.83 -11.54 -9.01
CA SER A 268 -17.14 -10.73 -7.83
C SER A 268 -17.65 -11.58 -6.65
N SER A 269 -17.78 -12.90 -6.82
CA SER A 269 -18.25 -13.81 -5.79
C SER A 269 -17.09 -14.28 -4.91
N LEU A 270 -17.20 -14.06 -3.60
CA LEU A 270 -16.24 -14.53 -2.61
C LEU A 270 -15.97 -16.05 -2.70
N GLU A 271 -17.02 -16.83 -2.92
CA GLU A 271 -16.95 -18.30 -2.96
C GLU A 271 -15.99 -18.82 -4.05
N ASP A 272 -15.81 -18.06 -5.13
CA ASP A 272 -14.91 -18.45 -6.23
C ASP A 272 -13.43 -18.32 -5.86
N TYR A 273 -13.10 -17.58 -4.79
CA TYR A 273 -11.74 -17.38 -4.31
C TYR A 273 -11.42 -18.20 -3.07
N LEU A 274 -12.43 -18.63 -2.31
CA LEU A 274 -12.22 -19.42 -1.11
C LEU A 274 -11.57 -20.76 -1.44
N GLY A 275 -10.49 -21.08 -0.74
CA GLY A 275 -9.76 -22.31 -0.95
C GLY A 275 -8.81 -22.28 -2.16
N GLN A 276 -8.86 -21.24 -3.01
CA GLN A 276 -8.04 -21.14 -4.21
C GLN A 276 -6.74 -20.39 -3.94
N PRO A 277 -5.61 -20.81 -4.55
CA PRO A 277 -4.41 -20.02 -4.49
C PRO A 277 -4.56 -18.79 -5.39
N LEU A 278 -4.35 -17.61 -4.81
CA LEU A 278 -4.57 -16.32 -5.47
C LEU A 278 -3.34 -15.87 -6.28
N GLY A 279 -2.16 -16.32 -5.87
CA GLY A 279 -0.90 -15.93 -6.50
C GLY A 279 0.30 -16.07 -5.56
N ILE A 280 1.40 -15.45 -5.96
CA ILE A 280 2.65 -15.45 -5.21
C ILE A 280 2.84 -14.09 -4.55
N LEU A 281 3.05 -14.13 -3.23
CA LEU A 281 3.29 -12.97 -2.40
C LEU A 281 4.78 -12.89 -2.04
N TYR A 282 5.41 -11.79 -2.43
CA TYR A 282 6.65 -11.34 -1.80
C TYR A 282 6.29 -10.48 -0.60
N TRP A 283 6.93 -10.76 0.53
CA TRP A 283 6.67 -10.05 1.78
C TRP A 283 7.96 -9.81 2.54
N ARG A 284 8.11 -8.60 3.06
CA ARG A 284 9.22 -8.21 3.92
C ARG A 284 8.75 -7.17 4.92
N GLU A 285 9.15 -7.34 6.16
CA GLU A 285 9.01 -6.32 7.19
C GLU A 285 10.37 -5.79 7.62
N GLU A 286 10.41 -4.58 8.16
CA GLU A 286 11.62 -4.02 8.77
C GLU A 286 12.16 -4.94 9.87
N GLY A 287 13.44 -5.30 9.76
CA GLY A 287 14.12 -6.21 10.69
C GLY A 287 13.90 -7.70 10.43
N ASN A 288 13.01 -8.08 9.49
CA ASN A 288 12.70 -9.48 9.18
C ASN A 288 13.27 -9.94 7.83
N THR A 289 13.42 -11.24 7.67
CA THR A 289 13.81 -11.86 6.40
C THR A 289 12.68 -11.77 5.39
N SER A 290 13.00 -11.53 4.11
CA SER A 290 11.98 -11.63 3.06
C SER A 290 11.51 -13.06 2.88
N LEU A 291 10.23 -13.19 2.60
CA LEU A 291 9.60 -14.46 2.24
C LEU A 291 8.94 -14.33 0.86
N LEU A 292 8.90 -15.47 0.17
CA LEU A 292 8.16 -15.65 -1.06
C LEU A 292 7.24 -16.86 -0.86
N ALA A 293 5.94 -16.64 -0.90
CA ALA A 293 4.93 -17.64 -0.51
C ALA A 293 3.74 -17.64 -1.47
N GLU A 294 3.04 -18.77 -1.56
CA GLU A 294 1.74 -18.85 -2.22
C GLU A 294 0.66 -18.31 -1.27
N ALA A 295 -0.13 -17.34 -1.72
CA ALA A 295 -1.21 -16.76 -0.93
C ALA A 295 -2.55 -17.42 -1.27
N LYS A 296 -3.32 -17.78 -0.25
CA LYS A 296 -4.62 -18.44 -0.39
C LYS A 296 -5.61 -17.86 0.62
N LEU A 297 -6.80 -17.52 0.15
CA LEU A 297 -7.89 -17.09 1.03
C LEU A 297 -8.65 -18.32 1.53
N VAL A 298 -8.85 -18.43 2.83
CA VAL A 298 -9.66 -19.50 3.45
C VAL A 298 -10.68 -18.93 4.40
N ARG A 299 -11.78 -19.66 4.57
CA ARG A 299 -12.80 -19.38 5.58
C ARG A 299 -12.71 -20.43 6.68
N GLU A 300 -12.56 -19.95 7.91
CA GLU A 300 -12.58 -20.75 9.12
C GLU A 300 -13.60 -20.13 10.07
N GLU A 301 -14.84 -20.62 9.97
CA GLU A 301 -16.01 -19.97 10.57
C GLU A 301 -15.77 -19.55 12.03
N PRO A 302 -16.03 -18.27 12.38
CA PRO A 302 -16.70 -17.22 11.59
C PRO A 302 -15.75 -16.28 10.82
N GLU A 303 -14.48 -16.64 10.68
CA GLU A 303 -13.41 -15.71 10.27
C GLU A 303 -12.81 -16.07 8.91
N TYR A 304 -12.15 -15.09 8.29
CA TYR A 304 -11.43 -15.25 7.04
C TYR A 304 -9.94 -15.07 7.28
N TYR A 305 -9.13 -15.83 6.55
CA TYR A 305 -7.68 -15.80 6.67
C TYR A 305 -7.00 -15.78 5.31
N LEU A 306 -5.99 -14.94 5.16
CA LEU A 306 -4.97 -15.05 4.13
C LEU A 306 -3.86 -15.97 4.64
N VAL A 307 -3.80 -17.18 4.10
CA VAL A 307 -2.81 -18.20 4.44
C VAL A 307 -1.65 -18.11 3.46
N LEU A 308 -0.43 -18.02 3.99
CA LEU A 308 0.80 -18.03 3.22
C LEU A 308 1.43 -19.42 3.29
N GLN A 309 1.65 -20.04 2.14
CA GLN A 309 2.17 -21.40 2.04
C GLN A 309 3.53 -21.42 1.36
N ASN A 310 4.38 -22.36 1.76
CA ASN A 310 5.65 -22.60 1.11
C ASN A 310 5.41 -23.04 -0.35
N LEU A 311 6.10 -22.38 -1.29
CA LEU A 311 5.93 -22.64 -2.73
C LEU A 311 6.27 -24.08 -3.15
N THR A 312 7.09 -24.78 -2.37
CA THR A 312 7.57 -26.14 -2.65
C THR A 312 6.84 -27.19 -1.83
N THR A 313 6.74 -27.01 -0.51
CA THR A 313 6.16 -28.01 0.40
C THR A 313 4.64 -27.86 0.57
N GLY A 314 4.08 -26.69 0.27
CA GLY A 314 2.68 -26.36 0.55
C GLY A 314 2.36 -26.19 2.04
N GLU A 315 3.36 -26.30 2.92
CA GLU A 315 3.20 -26.08 4.34
C GLU A 315 2.84 -24.63 4.63
N THR A 316 1.92 -24.43 5.57
CA THR A 316 1.56 -23.09 6.04
C THR A 316 2.75 -22.47 6.77
N ILE A 317 3.21 -21.32 6.27
CA ILE A 317 4.29 -20.51 6.86
C ILE A 317 3.70 -19.47 7.80
N ALA A 318 2.64 -18.79 7.35
CA ALA A 318 2.01 -17.71 8.10
C ALA A 318 0.52 -17.65 7.81
N ARG A 319 -0.23 -17.02 8.73
CA ARG A 319 -1.67 -16.85 8.65
C ARG A 319 -2.04 -15.47 9.13
N HIS A 320 -2.74 -14.73 8.28
CA HIS A 320 -3.18 -13.38 8.61
C HIS A 320 -4.70 -13.34 8.59
N ARG A 321 -5.29 -12.89 9.70
CA ARG A 321 -6.72 -12.64 9.76
C ARG A 321 -7.07 -11.53 8.76
N VAL A 322 -8.19 -11.70 8.07
CA VAL A 322 -8.79 -10.65 7.25
C VAL A 322 -10.22 -10.41 7.73
N GLY A 323 -10.67 -9.18 7.64
CA GLY A 323 -12.08 -8.82 7.80
C GLY A 323 -12.94 -9.48 6.72
N GLU A 324 -14.26 -9.41 6.93
CA GLU A 324 -15.23 -9.97 5.98
C GLU A 324 -14.99 -9.40 4.56
N PRO A 325 -14.71 -10.27 3.57
CA PRO A 325 -14.53 -9.83 2.20
C PRO A 325 -15.78 -9.15 1.68
N SER A 326 -15.62 -7.99 1.06
CA SER A 326 -16.74 -7.23 0.49
C SER A 326 -16.55 -7.07 -1.01
N SER A 327 -17.65 -7.17 -1.76
CA SER A 327 -17.66 -6.78 -3.17
C SER A 327 -17.46 -5.27 -3.26
N ILE A 328 -16.56 -4.83 -4.16
CA ILE A 328 -16.45 -3.42 -4.52
C ILE A 328 -17.34 -3.19 -5.73
N GLU A 329 -18.49 -2.56 -5.51
CA GLU A 329 -19.32 -2.06 -6.60
C GLU A 329 -18.67 -0.78 -7.16
N CYS A 330 -18.22 -0.82 -8.42
CA CYS A 330 -17.68 0.35 -9.12
C CYS A 330 -18.35 0.49 -10.50
N PRO A 331 -19.54 1.09 -10.61
CA PRO A 331 -20.11 1.47 -11.90
C PRO A 331 -19.52 2.85 -12.31
N PRO A 332 -18.91 3.05 -13.49
CA PRO A 332 -18.76 2.19 -14.68
C PRO A 332 -17.34 1.60 -14.85
N CYS A 333 -16.60 1.46 -13.74
CA CYS A 333 -15.24 0.97 -13.72
C CYS A 333 -15.27 -0.52 -14.08
N GLY A 334 -14.38 -1.00 -14.95
CA GLY A 334 -14.31 -2.44 -15.25
C GLY A 334 -13.89 -3.29 -14.05
N THR A 335 -13.30 -4.45 -14.31
CA THR A 335 -12.70 -5.27 -13.26
C THR A 335 -11.59 -4.47 -12.58
N LEU A 336 -11.72 -4.20 -11.27
CA LEU A 336 -10.70 -3.46 -10.54
C LEU A 336 -9.38 -4.25 -10.51
N PRO A 337 -8.23 -3.59 -10.71
CA PRO A 337 -6.94 -4.28 -10.62
C PRO A 337 -6.72 -4.85 -9.24
N VAL A 338 -5.84 -5.84 -9.18
CA VAL A 338 -5.23 -6.23 -7.91
C VAL A 338 -4.44 -5.03 -7.39
N SER A 339 -4.70 -4.59 -6.16
CA SER A 339 -4.07 -3.42 -5.54
C SER A 339 -4.03 -3.56 -4.02
N PHE A 340 -3.03 -2.97 -3.39
CA PHE A 340 -2.94 -2.94 -1.92
C PHE A 340 -3.53 -1.64 -1.38
N ILE A 341 -4.09 -1.73 -0.18
CA ILE A 341 -4.63 -0.62 0.63
C ILE A 341 -3.81 -0.58 1.92
N ILE A 342 -3.55 0.61 2.46
CA ILE A 342 -2.94 0.77 3.78
C ILE A 342 -3.71 1.79 4.59
N GLU A 343 -3.97 1.46 5.85
CA GLU A 343 -4.66 2.31 6.79
C GLU A 343 -3.79 2.52 8.03
N ASP A 344 -3.22 3.73 8.18
CA ASP A 344 -2.52 4.10 9.41
C ASP A 344 -3.53 4.47 10.48
N ARG A 345 -3.45 3.76 11.59
CA ARG A 345 -4.25 4.07 12.77
C ARG A 345 -3.46 5.02 13.65
N VAL A 346 -4.12 6.06 14.15
CA VAL A 346 -3.49 6.99 15.08
C VAL A 346 -3.12 6.27 16.38
N ASP A 347 -4.04 5.46 16.91
CA ASP A 347 -3.88 4.75 18.18
C ASP A 347 -3.75 3.23 17.97
N GLY A 348 -2.98 2.79 16.97
CA GLY A 348 -2.79 1.36 16.72
C GLY A 348 -1.83 1.01 15.59
N ASP A 349 -1.70 -0.30 15.36
CA ASP A 349 -0.94 -0.83 14.23
C ASP A 349 -1.60 -0.50 12.89
N ALA A 350 -0.78 -0.18 11.89
CA ALA A 350 -1.27 -0.02 10.52
C ALA A 350 -1.98 -1.30 10.05
N MET A 351 -3.06 -1.13 9.29
CA MET A 351 -3.73 -2.23 8.60
C MET A 351 -3.39 -2.23 7.14
N LEU A 352 -3.31 -3.43 6.57
CA LEU A 352 -3.17 -3.63 5.15
C LEU A 352 -4.48 -4.23 4.62
N GLY A 353 -4.87 -3.78 3.44
CA GLY A 353 -5.94 -4.38 2.67
C GLY A 353 -5.42 -4.81 1.31
N LEU A 354 -6.16 -5.70 0.66
CA LEU A 354 -5.92 -6.17 -0.69
C LEU A 354 -7.23 -6.11 -1.46
N THR A 355 -7.28 -5.31 -2.52
CA THR A 355 -8.30 -5.45 -3.54
C THR A 355 -7.83 -6.51 -4.52
N PHE A 356 -8.67 -7.50 -4.79
CA PHE A 356 -8.38 -8.58 -5.72
C PHE A 356 -9.58 -8.78 -6.64
N ARG A 357 -9.47 -8.30 -7.89
CA ARG A 357 -10.46 -8.51 -8.98
C ARG A 357 -11.92 -8.26 -8.57
N GLY A 358 -12.16 -7.15 -7.88
CA GLY A 358 -13.50 -6.74 -7.42
C GLY A 358 -13.87 -7.17 -6.00
N LEU A 359 -13.03 -7.96 -5.32
CA LEU A 359 -13.15 -8.20 -3.89
C LEU A 359 -12.21 -7.30 -3.08
N ALA A 360 -12.69 -6.73 -1.99
CA ALA A 360 -11.88 -6.09 -0.96
C ALA A 360 -11.65 -7.04 0.21
N LEU A 361 -10.39 -7.42 0.44
CA LEU A 361 -9.93 -8.13 1.64
C LEU A 361 -9.31 -7.09 2.59
N ARG A 362 -10.06 -6.61 3.58
CA ARG A 362 -9.59 -5.55 4.50
C ARG A 362 -9.04 -6.13 5.79
N GLY A 363 -8.16 -5.41 6.47
CA GLY A 363 -7.88 -5.64 7.90
C GLY A 363 -6.81 -6.67 8.24
N ILE A 364 -5.75 -6.78 7.43
CA ILE A 364 -4.52 -7.48 7.84
C ILE A 364 -3.78 -6.56 8.82
N GLU A 365 -3.89 -6.79 10.14
CA GLU A 365 -3.22 -5.95 11.14
C GLU A 365 -1.72 -6.22 11.20
N LYS A 366 -0.87 -5.19 11.30
CA LYS A 366 0.60 -5.35 11.40
C LYS A 366 1.05 -6.30 12.52
N LYS A 367 0.39 -6.29 13.68
CA LYS A 367 0.72 -7.23 14.77
C LYS A 367 0.31 -8.68 14.50
N ASP A 368 -0.73 -8.89 13.68
CA ASP A 368 -1.18 -10.24 13.28
C ASP A 368 -0.21 -10.85 12.26
N ILE A 369 0.77 -10.07 11.83
CA ILE A 369 1.87 -10.51 10.96
C ILE A 369 3.08 -10.97 11.79
N ARG A 370 3.21 -10.53 13.05
CA ARG A 370 4.40 -10.77 13.92
C ARG A 370 4.43 -12.12 14.65
N ARG A 371 3.89 -13.21 14.10
CA ARG A 371 3.83 -14.49 14.81
C ARG A 371 4.43 -15.66 14.05
#